data_AF-A0AA96JEA4-F1
#
_entry.id   AF-A0AA96JEA4-F1
#
_cell.length_a   1.000
_cell.length_b   1.000
_cell.length_c   1.000
_cell.angle_alpha   90.00
_cell.angle_beta   90.00
_cell.angle_gamma   90.00
#
_symmetry.space_group_name_H-M   'P 1'
#
loop_
_entity.id
_entity.type
_entity.pdbx_description
1 polymer ?
#
loop_
_entity_poly.entity_id
_entity_poly.type
_entity_poly.pdbx_seq_one_letter_code
_entity_poly.pdbx_strand_id
1 'polypeptide(L)'
;MARHPWLRGLSVVLACAAAAAIAGPAGAAPAASAPPTGGTEPIPAPSVPVDVAELAAGTLAAQVQASLADTVVVGDGVGDMSAVPDWSGDLAVGAVHQLYRFATEWIWGDAVTAPVVANQEWLAPLILDGTPVGTVRVWLPDGTAEMAGFDDNAILGASLEELDPSVILIEDAVAARWYSLVGDMLSPVRASSAPPQITAPITLGTARSMLYPGDYSEDGQTWPAAAIQITLVVVLAAAVPAAMTVSALRRRRQARLR
;
A
#
# COMPACT_ATOMS: atom_id res chain seq x y z
N MET A 1 -29.68 12.24 0.82
CA MET A 1 -28.58 12.26 1.81
C MET A 1 -28.75 11.07 2.74
N ALA A 2 -28.31 9.90 2.30
CA ALA A 2 -28.45 8.64 3.02
C ALA A 2 -27.12 8.32 3.73
N ARG A 3 -27.19 8.09 5.04
CA ARG A 3 -26.04 7.72 5.88
C ARG A 3 -25.85 6.20 5.80
N HIS A 4 -24.71 5.75 5.30
CA HIS A 4 -24.33 4.33 5.25
C HIS A 4 -24.01 3.79 6.65
N PRO A 5 -24.56 2.62 7.06
CA PRO A 5 -24.33 2.03 8.37
C PRO A 5 -23.53 0.72 8.25
N TRP A 6 -22.20 0.78 8.31
CA TRP A 6 -21.38 -0.42 8.52
C TRP A 6 -20.17 -0.06 9.36
N LEU A 7 -20.16 -0.50 10.63
CA LEU A 7 -19.00 -0.68 11.52
C LEU A 7 -19.51 -1.20 12.88
N ARG A 8 -19.59 -2.52 13.05
CA ARG A 8 -19.64 -3.17 14.36
C ARG A 8 -18.83 -4.46 14.31
N GLY A 9 -17.69 -4.45 14.99
CA GLY A 9 -16.80 -5.58 15.20
C GLY A 9 -15.66 -5.16 16.12
N LEU A 10 -15.97 -5.03 17.41
CA LEU A 10 -15.06 -4.55 18.45
C LEU A 10 -14.46 -5.77 19.15
N SER A 11 -13.15 -6.00 18.98
CA SER A 11 -12.40 -6.99 19.77
C SER A 11 -11.45 -6.27 20.71
N VAL A 12 -11.67 -6.48 22.00
CA VAL A 12 -10.90 -5.92 23.11
C VAL A 12 -9.70 -6.82 23.37
N VAL A 13 -8.49 -6.26 23.39
CA VAL A 13 -7.32 -6.89 24.01
C VAL A 13 -6.80 -5.96 25.11
N LEU A 14 -6.85 -6.47 26.34
CA LEU A 14 -6.41 -5.81 27.56
C LEU A 14 -4.91 -6.12 27.76
N ALA A 15 -4.06 -5.09 27.77
CA ALA A 15 -2.64 -5.24 28.14
C ALA A 15 -2.37 -4.49 29.45
N CYS A 16 -2.05 -5.25 30.50
CA CYS A 16 -1.55 -4.73 31.78
C CYS A 16 -0.09 -4.29 31.62
N ALA A 17 0.19 -3.00 31.82
CA ALA A 17 1.56 -2.51 31.97
C ALA A 17 1.83 -2.19 33.45
N ALA A 18 2.76 -2.94 34.05
CA ALA A 18 3.29 -2.68 35.38
C ALA A 18 4.38 -1.60 35.29
N ALA A 19 4.19 -0.47 35.97
CA ALA A 19 5.18 0.58 36.09
C ALA A 19 6.18 0.25 37.21
N ALA A 20 7.44 0.01 36.85
CA ALA A 20 8.55 -0.05 37.79
C ALA A 20 9.30 1.28 37.76
N ALA A 21 9.14 2.08 38.82
CA ALA A 21 9.89 3.32 39.01
C ALA A 21 11.32 3.00 39.50
N ILE A 22 12.32 3.30 38.68
CA ILE A 22 13.74 3.22 39.06
C ILE A 22 14.25 4.64 39.24
N ALA A 23 14.55 5.02 40.47
CA ALA A 23 15.25 6.25 40.81
C ALA A 23 16.75 6.08 40.53
N GLY A 24 17.31 6.92 39.65
CA GLY A 24 18.74 6.96 39.30
C GLY A 24 19.35 8.35 39.52
N PRO A 25 20.67 8.44 39.81
CA PRO A 25 21.30 9.58 40.48
C PRO A 25 21.67 10.73 39.54
N ALA A 26 21.80 11.92 40.13
CA ALA A 26 22.28 13.15 39.51
C ALA A 26 23.70 12.99 38.94
N GLY A 27 23.86 13.21 37.63
CA GLY A 27 25.13 13.10 36.92
C GLY A 27 25.34 14.22 35.90
N ALA A 28 26.47 14.92 36.07
CA ALA A 28 27.28 15.71 35.14
C ALA A 28 26.58 16.47 33.98
N ALA A 29 26.75 17.80 33.98
CA ALA A 29 26.38 18.66 32.87
C ALA A 29 27.14 18.25 31.58
N PRO A 30 26.43 17.92 30.48
CA PRO A 30 27.06 17.46 29.26
C PRO A 30 27.79 18.62 28.56
N ALA A 31 28.96 18.32 28.00
CA ALA A 31 29.67 19.21 27.10
C ALA A 31 28.81 19.48 25.86
N ALA A 32 28.57 20.75 25.57
CA ALA A 32 27.83 21.21 24.40
C ALA A 32 28.55 20.73 23.13
N SER A 33 28.06 19.65 22.56
CA SER A 33 28.49 19.17 21.25
C SER A 33 27.95 20.15 20.21
N ALA A 34 28.81 20.64 19.33
CA ALA A 34 28.39 21.48 18.22
C ALA A 34 27.28 20.77 17.43
N PRO A 35 26.24 21.49 16.95
CA PRO A 35 25.15 20.87 16.23
C PRO A 35 25.73 20.12 15.02
N PRO A 36 25.36 18.85 14.82
CA PRO A 36 25.77 18.13 13.62
C PRO A 36 25.35 18.98 12.42
N THR A 37 26.30 19.28 11.55
CA THR A 37 26.02 19.88 10.25
C THR A 37 25.32 18.78 9.45
N GLY A 38 24.00 18.70 9.64
CA GLY A 38 23.14 17.65 9.12
C GLY A 38 23.12 17.69 7.60
N GLY A 39 24.03 16.94 6.99
CA GLY A 39 23.87 16.56 5.59
C GLY A 39 22.64 15.67 5.50
N THR A 40 21.64 16.08 4.72
CA THR A 40 20.52 15.22 4.36
C THR A 40 21.10 14.00 3.66
N GLU A 41 20.84 12.82 4.18
CA GLU A 41 21.25 11.58 3.53
C GLU A 41 20.52 11.51 2.18
N PRO A 42 21.22 11.22 1.07
CA PRO A 42 20.57 11.11 -0.22
C PRO A 42 19.50 10.02 -0.17
N ILE A 43 18.31 10.32 -0.68
CA ILE A 43 17.23 9.34 -0.74
C ILE A 43 17.67 8.20 -1.67
N PRO A 44 17.60 6.93 -1.25
CA PRO A 44 17.95 5.81 -2.11
C PRO A 44 17.12 5.83 -3.38
N ALA A 45 17.77 5.65 -4.53
CA ALA A 45 17.08 5.56 -5.81
C ALA A 45 16.12 4.35 -5.80
N PRO A 46 14.95 4.46 -6.49
CA PRO A 46 14.04 3.34 -6.64
C PRO A 46 14.72 2.12 -7.23
N SER A 47 14.36 0.95 -6.71
CA SER A 47 14.85 -0.34 -7.17
C SER A 47 13.73 -1.37 -7.21
N VAL A 48 13.75 -2.21 -8.24
CA VAL A 48 12.82 -3.32 -8.42
C VAL A 48 13.63 -4.62 -8.28
N PRO A 49 13.41 -5.41 -7.22
CA PRO A 49 14.04 -6.71 -7.07
C PRO A 49 13.69 -7.65 -8.23
N VAL A 50 14.60 -8.58 -8.53
CA VAL A 50 14.41 -9.54 -9.62
C VAL A 50 13.11 -10.34 -9.47
N ASP A 51 12.80 -10.82 -8.27
CA ASP A 51 11.56 -11.56 -8.00
C ASP A 51 10.29 -10.74 -8.27
N VAL A 52 10.32 -9.43 -7.96
CA VAL A 52 9.19 -8.53 -8.24
C VAL A 52 9.02 -8.34 -9.74
N ALA A 53 10.13 -8.15 -10.46
CA ALA A 53 10.12 -8.02 -11.92
C ALA A 53 9.64 -9.30 -12.60
N GLU A 54 10.08 -10.46 -12.14
CA GLU A 54 9.66 -11.78 -12.66
C GLU A 54 8.17 -12.04 -12.38
N LEU A 55 7.70 -11.71 -11.18
CA LEU A 55 6.29 -11.83 -10.83
C LEU A 55 5.42 -10.95 -11.76
N ALA A 56 5.79 -9.68 -11.90
CA ALA A 56 5.07 -8.71 -12.73
C ALA A 56 5.05 -9.10 -14.22
N ALA A 57 6.18 -9.53 -14.77
CA ALA A 57 6.29 -9.98 -16.17
C ALA A 57 5.65 -11.35 -16.44
N GLY A 58 5.45 -12.15 -15.38
CA GLY A 58 4.96 -13.52 -15.46
C GLY A 58 3.51 -13.66 -15.03
N THR A 59 3.32 -14.12 -13.79
CA THR A 59 2.02 -14.66 -13.34
C THR A 59 1.08 -13.62 -12.75
N LEU A 60 1.53 -12.39 -12.50
CA LEU A 60 0.74 -11.39 -11.75
C LEU A 60 -0.60 -11.06 -12.43
N ALA A 61 -0.62 -10.84 -13.74
CA ALA A 61 -1.87 -10.60 -14.46
C ALA A 61 -2.86 -11.78 -14.36
N ALA A 62 -2.35 -13.01 -14.48
CA ALA A 62 -3.17 -14.21 -14.32
C ALA A 62 -3.71 -14.37 -12.89
N GLN A 63 -2.94 -13.97 -11.86
CA GLN A 63 -3.40 -13.96 -10.46
C GLN A 63 -4.53 -12.96 -10.24
N VAL A 64 -4.44 -11.77 -10.83
CA VAL A 64 -5.51 -10.77 -10.81
C VAL A 64 -6.77 -11.30 -11.49
N GLN A 65 -6.65 -11.85 -12.69
CA GLN A 65 -7.79 -12.45 -13.41
C GLN A 65 -8.44 -13.61 -12.63
N ALA A 66 -7.65 -14.47 -12.00
CA ALA A 66 -8.16 -15.55 -11.16
C ALA A 66 -8.94 -15.00 -9.95
N SER A 67 -8.41 -13.96 -9.31
CA SER A 67 -9.04 -13.31 -8.14
C SER A 67 -10.35 -12.60 -8.49
N LEU A 68 -10.42 -12.00 -9.68
CA LEU A 68 -11.65 -11.41 -10.23
C LEU A 68 -12.72 -12.48 -10.50
N ALA A 69 -12.32 -13.60 -11.11
CA ALA A 69 -13.24 -14.72 -11.39
C ALA A 69 -13.84 -15.31 -10.10
N ASP A 70 -13.05 -15.41 -9.02
CA ASP A 70 -13.52 -15.88 -7.72
C ASP A 70 -14.49 -14.89 -7.04
N THR A 71 -14.27 -13.57 -7.24
CA THR A 71 -15.11 -12.52 -6.64
C THR A 71 -16.51 -12.51 -7.25
N VAL A 72 -16.64 -12.73 -8.55
CA VAL A 72 -17.93 -12.77 -9.26
C VAL A 72 -18.85 -13.88 -8.73
N VAL A 73 -18.28 -15.01 -8.28
CA VAL A 73 -19.05 -16.17 -7.80
C VAL A 73 -19.71 -15.93 -6.43
N VAL A 74 -19.21 -14.97 -5.64
CA VAL A 74 -19.76 -14.68 -4.30
C VAL A 74 -20.93 -13.68 -4.36
N GLY A 75 -21.14 -13.02 -5.50
CA GLY A 75 -22.07 -11.90 -5.69
C GLY A 75 -23.55 -12.24 -5.91
N ASP A 76 -23.94 -13.51 -5.99
CA ASP A 76 -25.28 -13.98 -6.39
C ASP A 76 -26.47 -13.56 -5.47
N GLY A 77 -26.29 -12.65 -4.51
CA GLY A 77 -27.34 -12.28 -3.56
C GLY A 77 -27.47 -10.84 -3.08
N VAL A 78 -26.47 -9.95 -3.18
CA VAL A 78 -26.54 -8.66 -2.46
C VAL A 78 -25.73 -7.54 -3.15
N GLY A 79 -26.25 -6.94 -4.21
CA GLY A 79 -25.71 -5.68 -4.74
C GLY A 79 -25.93 -5.46 -6.24
N ASP A 80 -26.01 -4.20 -6.65
CA ASP A 80 -26.04 -3.79 -8.05
C ASP A 80 -24.70 -4.13 -8.72
N MET A 81 -24.61 -5.29 -9.36
CA MET A 81 -23.41 -5.74 -10.07
C MET A 81 -23.09 -4.93 -11.33
N SER A 82 -23.95 -3.98 -11.73
CA SER A 82 -23.74 -3.13 -12.90
C SER A 82 -22.49 -2.23 -12.77
N ALA A 83 -21.93 -2.11 -11.57
CA ALA A 83 -20.75 -1.28 -11.30
C ALA A 83 -19.42 -2.04 -11.36
N VAL A 84 -19.41 -3.38 -11.52
CA VAL A 84 -18.15 -4.13 -11.68
C VAL A 84 -17.64 -3.92 -13.10
N PRO A 85 -16.43 -3.37 -13.30
CA PRO A 85 -15.87 -3.22 -14.65
C PRO A 85 -15.76 -4.58 -15.34
N ASP A 86 -15.87 -4.61 -16.66
CA ASP A 86 -15.59 -5.81 -17.43
C ASP A 86 -14.07 -5.94 -17.59
N TRP A 87 -13.48 -6.96 -16.95
CA TRP A 87 -12.05 -7.29 -17.04
C TRP A 87 -11.78 -8.44 -18.01
N SER A 88 -12.75 -8.82 -18.84
CA SER A 88 -12.55 -9.82 -19.88
C SER A 88 -11.69 -9.23 -21.01
N GLY A 89 -10.55 -9.85 -21.30
CA GLY A 89 -9.60 -9.36 -22.30
C GLY A 89 -8.17 -9.78 -22.00
N ASP A 90 -7.22 -9.22 -22.74
CA ASP A 90 -5.79 -9.42 -22.51
C ASP A 90 -5.32 -8.45 -21.42
N LEU A 91 -5.10 -8.98 -20.22
CA LEU A 91 -4.64 -8.21 -19.08
C LEU A 91 -3.12 -8.32 -18.97
N ALA A 92 -2.44 -7.17 -18.94
CA ALA A 92 -1.01 -7.03 -18.73
C ALA A 92 -0.71 -6.15 -17.51
N VAL A 93 0.52 -6.26 -17.01
CA VAL A 93 1.06 -5.38 -15.97
C VAL A 93 2.05 -4.42 -16.63
N GLY A 94 1.90 -3.12 -16.39
CA GLY A 94 2.80 -2.10 -16.91
C GLY A 94 4.07 -1.93 -16.07
N ALA A 95 4.66 -0.73 -16.12
CA ALA A 95 5.91 -0.44 -15.41
C ALA A 95 5.72 -0.51 -13.87
N VAL A 96 6.66 -1.16 -13.19
CA VAL A 96 6.64 -1.34 -11.74
C VAL A 96 7.34 -0.16 -11.04
N HIS A 97 6.64 0.46 -10.09
CA HIS A 97 7.11 1.59 -9.30
C HIS A 97 7.34 1.16 -7.85
N GLN A 98 8.53 1.43 -7.28
CA GLN A 98 8.76 1.21 -5.85
C GLN A 98 8.02 2.25 -5.03
N LEU A 99 7.34 1.80 -3.97
CA LEU A 99 6.60 2.67 -3.08
C LEU A 99 7.45 3.17 -1.91
N TYR A 100 7.24 4.44 -1.62
CA TYR A 100 7.79 5.13 -0.48
C TYR A 100 6.66 5.71 0.35
N ARG A 101 6.95 6.01 1.61
CA ARG A 101 6.10 6.79 2.50
C ARG A 101 6.91 7.91 3.12
N PHE A 102 6.24 8.97 3.54
CA PHE A 102 6.89 9.98 4.37
C PHE A 102 7.38 9.35 5.68
N ALA A 103 8.60 9.69 6.09
CA ALA A 103 9.12 9.27 7.39
C ALA A 103 8.30 9.94 8.49
N THR A 104 7.86 9.17 9.49
CA THR A 104 7.03 9.66 10.58
C THR A 104 7.74 10.81 11.32
N GLU A 105 9.00 10.61 11.67
CA GLU A 105 9.87 11.59 12.33
C GLU A 105 10.04 12.87 11.50
N TRP A 106 10.06 12.74 10.16
CA TRP A 106 10.11 13.90 9.28
C TRP A 106 8.81 14.70 9.34
N ILE A 107 7.66 14.02 9.34
CA ILE A 107 6.36 14.69 9.49
C ILE A 107 6.30 15.46 10.81
N TRP A 108 6.79 14.89 11.92
CA TRP A 108 6.64 15.45 13.27
C TRP A 108 7.54 16.63 13.63
N GLY A 109 8.58 16.92 12.85
CA GLY A 109 9.51 18.00 13.20
C GLY A 109 10.89 17.51 13.61
N ASP A 110 11.03 16.21 13.87
CA ASP A 110 12.26 15.63 14.40
C ASP A 110 13.42 15.70 13.42
N ALA A 111 14.63 15.63 13.97
CA ALA A 111 15.84 15.51 13.18
C ALA A 111 15.87 14.12 12.53
N VAL A 112 15.73 14.09 11.21
CA VAL A 112 15.80 12.86 10.42
C VAL A 112 16.97 12.90 9.44
N THR A 113 17.42 11.70 9.06
CA THR A 113 18.38 11.53 7.98
C THR A 113 17.72 11.64 6.60
N ALA A 114 16.48 11.15 6.45
CA ALA A 114 15.74 11.16 5.19
C ALA A 114 14.23 11.51 5.38
N PRO A 115 13.62 12.25 4.44
CA PRO A 115 12.21 12.65 4.50
C PRO A 115 11.22 11.55 4.11
N VAL A 116 11.68 10.52 3.39
CA VAL A 116 10.88 9.40 2.90
C VAL A 116 11.62 8.09 3.11
N VAL A 117 10.88 7.00 3.27
CA VAL A 117 11.39 5.64 3.45
C VAL A 117 10.67 4.67 2.52
N ALA A 118 11.41 3.73 1.93
CA ALA A 118 10.82 2.66 1.13
C ALA A 118 9.97 1.74 2.04
N ASN A 119 8.81 1.29 1.57
CA ASN A 119 7.88 0.46 2.35
C ASN A 119 7.93 -1.04 1.99
N GLN A 120 8.89 -1.47 1.16
CA GLN A 120 8.99 -2.84 0.60
C GLN A 120 7.74 -3.27 -0.19
N GLU A 121 7.10 -2.30 -0.85
CA GLU A 121 5.98 -2.54 -1.75
C GLU A 121 6.25 -1.88 -3.10
N TRP A 122 5.59 -2.41 -4.12
CA TRP A 122 5.63 -1.91 -5.48
C TRP A 122 4.23 -1.83 -6.04
N LEU A 123 4.00 -0.83 -6.90
CA LEU A 123 2.74 -0.59 -7.56
C LEU A 123 2.96 -0.58 -9.07
N ALA A 124 2.06 -1.22 -9.82
CA ALA A 124 2.09 -1.20 -11.26
C ALA A 124 0.67 -0.96 -11.81
N PRO A 125 0.54 -0.31 -12.98
CA PRO A 125 -0.75 -0.19 -13.64
C PRO A 125 -1.17 -1.54 -14.23
N LEU A 126 -2.47 -1.81 -14.18
CA LEU A 126 -3.11 -2.92 -14.87
C LEU A 126 -3.64 -2.41 -16.22
N ILE A 127 -3.24 -3.07 -17.30
CA ILE A 127 -3.52 -2.66 -18.68
C ILE A 127 -4.38 -3.73 -19.32
N LEU A 128 -5.62 -3.40 -19.67
CA LEU A 128 -6.54 -4.29 -20.38
C LEU A 128 -6.65 -3.81 -21.83
N ASP A 129 -6.25 -4.67 -22.78
CA ASP A 129 -6.28 -4.36 -24.22
C ASP A 129 -5.63 -3.00 -24.57
N GLY A 130 -4.52 -2.67 -23.88
CA GLY A 130 -3.78 -1.42 -24.07
C GLY A 130 -4.33 -0.21 -23.30
N THR A 131 -5.37 -0.38 -22.49
CA THR A 131 -5.98 0.70 -21.68
C THR A 131 -5.75 0.47 -20.19
N PRO A 132 -5.24 1.46 -19.43
CA PRO A 132 -5.16 1.35 -17.98
C PRO A 132 -6.54 1.21 -17.34
N VAL A 133 -6.74 0.15 -16.57
CA VAL A 133 -8.03 -0.17 -15.91
C VAL A 133 -7.94 -0.18 -14.39
N GLY A 134 -6.74 -0.13 -13.82
CA GLY A 134 -6.54 -0.17 -12.38
C GLY A 134 -5.08 -0.25 -11.99
N THR A 135 -4.82 -0.70 -10.77
CA THR A 135 -3.46 -0.95 -10.28
C THR A 135 -3.33 -2.30 -9.59
N VAL A 136 -2.12 -2.84 -9.55
CA VAL A 136 -1.76 -4.02 -8.78
C VAL A 136 -0.59 -3.70 -7.86
N ARG A 137 -0.69 -4.18 -6.62
CA ARG A 137 0.34 -4.03 -5.59
C ARG A 137 1.05 -5.36 -5.35
N VAL A 138 2.37 -5.29 -5.27
CA VAL A 138 3.26 -6.39 -4.92
C VAL A 138 4.00 -6.01 -3.64
N TRP A 139 4.27 -6.98 -2.76
CA TRP A 139 5.07 -6.78 -1.57
C TRP A 139 6.13 -7.87 -1.42
N LEU A 140 7.09 -7.67 -0.50
CA LEU A 140 8.20 -8.59 -0.25
C LEU A 140 8.36 -8.91 1.25
N PRO A 141 7.41 -9.62 1.89
CA PRO A 141 7.38 -9.82 3.33
C PRO A 141 8.57 -10.64 3.87
N ASP A 142 9.00 -11.67 3.12
CA ASP A 142 10.07 -12.60 3.52
C ASP A 142 11.10 -12.82 2.39
N GLY A 143 11.36 -11.77 1.60
CA GLY A 143 12.31 -11.84 0.48
C GLY A 143 11.77 -12.52 -0.78
N THR A 144 10.52 -12.99 -0.77
CA THR A 144 9.80 -13.52 -1.95
C THR A 144 8.68 -12.58 -2.33
N ALA A 145 8.55 -12.26 -3.63
CA ALA A 145 7.53 -11.35 -4.13
C ALA A 145 6.17 -12.02 -4.19
N GLU A 146 5.13 -11.32 -3.70
CA GLU A 146 3.74 -11.80 -3.71
C GLU A 146 2.77 -10.66 -4.07
N MET A 147 1.64 -11.01 -4.67
CA MET A 147 0.55 -10.05 -4.91
C MET A 147 -0.09 -9.67 -3.57
N ALA A 148 -0.03 -8.38 -3.23
CA ALA A 148 -0.65 -7.83 -2.03
C ALA A 148 -2.13 -7.46 -2.26
N GLY A 149 -2.49 -7.09 -3.50
CA GLY A 149 -3.86 -6.75 -3.89
C GLY A 149 -3.91 -6.00 -5.21
N PHE A 150 -5.12 -5.62 -5.64
CA PHE A 150 -5.35 -4.78 -6.81
C PHE A 150 -6.55 -3.86 -6.59
N ASP A 151 -6.65 -2.78 -7.37
CA ASP A 151 -7.77 -1.85 -7.40
C ASP A 151 -8.22 -1.54 -8.84
N ASP A 152 -9.39 -0.93 -9.01
CA ASP A 152 -9.99 -0.50 -10.28
C ASP A 152 -9.78 0.99 -10.60
N ASN A 153 -8.77 1.61 -10.00
CA ASN A 153 -8.46 3.02 -10.14
C ASN A 153 -7.72 3.31 -11.46
N ALA A 154 -8.47 3.33 -12.56
CA ALA A 154 -7.95 3.63 -13.88
C ALA A 154 -7.23 4.99 -13.97
N ILE A 155 -7.61 5.97 -13.15
CA ILE A 155 -6.96 7.30 -13.13
C ILE A 155 -5.53 7.19 -12.58
N LEU A 156 -5.34 6.45 -11.49
CA LEU A 156 -4.01 6.18 -10.95
C LEU A 156 -3.21 5.33 -11.93
N GLY A 157 -3.79 4.24 -12.46
CA GLY A 157 -3.14 3.39 -13.46
C GLY A 157 -2.62 4.19 -14.66
N ALA A 158 -3.43 5.07 -15.24
CA ALA A 158 -3.00 5.93 -16.33
C ALA A 158 -1.86 6.89 -15.94
N SER A 159 -1.89 7.42 -14.71
CA SER A 159 -0.83 8.30 -14.22
C SER A 159 0.50 7.57 -14.00
N LEU A 160 0.46 6.27 -13.66
CA LEU A 160 1.64 5.43 -13.52
C LEU A 160 2.29 5.09 -14.87
N GLU A 161 1.51 4.96 -15.94
CA GLU A 161 2.04 4.75 -17.30
C GLU A 161 2.77 5.99 -17.84
N GLU A 162 2.38 7.18 -17.40
CA GLU A 162 3.03 8.44 -17.75
C GLU A 162 4.28 8.73 -16.90
N LEU A 163 4.39 8.08 -15.73
CA LEU A 163 5.47 8.31 -14.77
C LEU A 163 6.70 7.48 -15.12
N ASP A 164 7.89 8.10 -15.08
CA ASP A 164 9.15 7.37 -15.22
C ASP A 164 9.38 6.46 -14.00
N PRO A 165 9.64 5.15 -14.17
CA PRO A 165 9.79 4.20 -13.07
C PRO A 165 11.02 4.45 -12.19
N SER A 166 11.94 5.34 -12.59
CA SER A 166 13.06 5.80 -11.77
C SER A 166 12.69 6.93 -10.80
N VAL A 167 11.48 7.48 -10.89
CA VAL A 167 10.98 8.52 -9.98
C VAL A 167 10.47 7.88 -8.69
N ILE A 168 10.73 8.54 -7.56
CA ILE A 168 10.24 8.11 -6.25
C ILE A 168 8.72 8.34 -6.20
N LEU A 169 7.95 7.26 -6.08
CA LEU A 169 6.50 7.31 -5.87
C LEU A 169 6.19 7.19 -4.38
N ILE A 170 5.51 8.20 -3.83
CA ILE A 170 5.18 8.30 -2.42
C ILE A 170 3.68 8.12 -2.23
N GLU A 171 3.31 7.19 -1.36
CA GLU A 171 1.95 7.00 -0.89
C GLU A 171 1.74 7.73 0.45
N ASP A 172 0.72 8.59 0.49
CA ASP A 172 0.10 9.07 1.72
C ASP A 172 -1.17 8.25 1.95
N ALA A 173 -1.00 7.13 2.64
CA ALA A 173 -2.05 6.15 2.87
C ALA A 173 -3.20 6.70 3.73
N VAL A 174 -2.93 7.70 4.59
CA VAL A 174 -3.95 8.31 5.45
C VAL A 174 -4.92 9.15 4.63
N ALA A 175 -4.38 9.94 3.69
CA ALA A 175 -5.20 10.77 2.81
C ALA A 175 -5.62 10.08 1.50
N ALA A 176 -5.15 8.85 1.25
CA ALA A 176 -5.26 8.14 -0.02
C ALA A 176 -4.75 8.99 -1.21
N ARG A 177 -3.54 9.54 -1.06
CA ARG A 177 -2.90 10.44 -2.04
C ARG A 177 -1.55 9.91 -2.49
N TRP A 178 -1.16 10.37 -3.66
CA TRP A 178 0.04 9.92 -4.35
C TRP A 178 0.85 11.12 -4.79
N TYR A 179 2.17 11.02 -4.64
CA TYR A 179 3.11 12.07 -5.02
C TYR A 179 4.33 11.47 -5.72
N SER A 180 4.91 12.22 -6.63
CA SER A 180 6.22 11.93 -7.20
C SER A 180 7.26 12.87 -6.59
N LEU A 181 8.47 12.38 -6.38
CA LEU A 181 9.58 13.15 -5.84
C LEU A 181 10.80 13.07 -6.76
N VAL A 182 11.25 14.24 -7.21
CA VAL A 182 12.47 14.40 -8.01
C VAL A 182 13.35 15.44 -7.32
N GLY A 183 14.49 15.00 -6.76
CA GLY A 183 15.30 15.86 -5.91
C GLY A 183 14.54 16.26 -4.64
N ASP A 184 14.28 17.56 -4.48
CA ASP A 184 13.47 18.12 -3.38
C ASP A 184 12.05 18.53 -3.80
N MET A 185 11.69 18.32 -5.07
CA MET A 185 10.41 18.73 -5.64
C MET A 185 9.40 17.61 -5.60
N LEU A 186 8.36 17.83 -4.79
CA LEU A 186 7.20 16.97 -4.63
C LEU A 186 6.08 17.44 -5.57
N SER A 187 5.62 16.55 -6.47
CA SER A 187 4.54 16.84 -7.41
C SER A 187 3.36 15.89 -7.18
N PRO A 188 2.11 16.36 -7.23
CA PRO A 188 0.95 15.48 -7.07
C PRO A 188 0.84 14.49 -8.24
N VAL A 189 0.56 13.23 -7.92
CA VAL A 189 0.18 12.19 -8.89
C VAL A 189 -1.33 12.07 -8.86
N ARG A 190 -1.95 12.07 -10.04
CA ARG A 190 -3.40 12.03 -10.14
C ARG A 190 -3.88 10.61 -9.81
N ALA A 191 -4.68 10.48 -8.76
CA ALA A 191 -5.20 9.19 -8.32
C ALA A 191 -6.72 9.17 -8.13
N SER A 192 -7.40 10.31 -8.25
CA SER A 192 -8.85 10.35 -8.19
C SER A 192 -9.37 11.59 -8.92
N SER A 193 -10.68 11.76 -8.95
CA SER A 193 -11.32 13.00 -9.38
C SER A 193 -11.25 14.10 -8.32
N ALA A 194 -11.01 13.76 -7.04
CA ALA A 194 -10.89 14.74 -5.98
C ALA A 194 -9.53 15.46 -6.07
N PRO A 195 -9.50 16.79 -5.88
CA PRO A 195 -8.24 17.53 -5.95
C PRO A 195 -7.31 17.12 -4.79
N PRO A 196 -6.02 16.90 -5.07
CA PRO A 196 -5.03 16.68 -4.02
C PRO A 196 -4.87 17.95 -3.17
N GLN A 197 -4.40 17.80 -1.91
CA GLN A 197 -4.10 18.95 -1.05
C GLN A 197 -2.97 19.81 -1.63
N ILE A 198 -1.99 19.15 -2.24
CA ILE A 198 -0.93 19.79 -3.01
C ILE A 198 -1.37 19.76 -4.47
N THR A 199 -1.72 20.90 -5.05
CA THR A 199 -2.26 20.99 -6.41
C THR A 199 -1.22 21.35 -7.47
N ALA A 200 0.00 21.70 -7.05
CA ALA A 200 1.12 22.05 -7.91
C ALA A 200 2.43 21.56 -7.29
N PRO A 201 3.51 21.40 -8.07
CA PRO A 201 4.82 21.04 -7.55
C PRO A 201 5.30 22.01 -6.46
N ILE A 202 5.77 21.48 -5.33
CA ILE A 202 6.32 22.24 -4.21
C ILE A 202 7.57 21.56 -3.65
N THR A 203 8.39 22.30 -2.90
CA THR A 203 9.53 21.71 -2.21
C THR A 203 9.07 20.83 -1.04
N LEU A 204 9.87 19.83 -0.65
CA LEU A 204 9.64 19.03 0.56
C LEU A 204 9.50 19.90 1.82
N GLY A 205 10.30 20.98 1.93
CA GLY A 205 10.20 21.91 3.04
C GLY A 205 8.82 22.57 3.16
N THR A 206 8.25 23.00 2.02
CA THR A 206 6.87 23.51 1.97
C THR A 206 5.84 22.41 2.22
N ALA A 207 6.04 21.23 1.63
CA ALA A 207 5.14 20.09 1.79
C ALA A 207 4.99 19.66 3.25
N ARG A 208 6.09 19.67 4.04
CA ARG A 208 6.07 19.34 5.47
C ARG A 208 5.02 20.14 6.24
N SER A 209 4.95 21.46 6.00
CA SER A 209 3.98 22.34 6.67
C SER A 209 2.54 22.13 6.21
N MET A 210 2.31 21.50 5.05
CA MET A 210 0.98 21.20 4.53
C MET A 210 0.50 19.81 4.94
N LEU A 211 1.39 18.82 4.86
CA LEU A 211 1.13 17.43 5.24
C LEU A 211 0.99 17.28 6.77
N TYR A 212 1.46 18.26 7.53
CA TYR A 212 1.24 18.40 8.96
C TYR A 212 0.06 19.35 9.26
N PRO A 213 -1.19 18.86 9.34
CA PRO A 213 -2.22 19.66 9.97
C PRO A 213 -1.91 19.68 11.48
N GLY A 214 -1.47 20.82 11.99
CA GLY A 214 -1.12 21.02 13.41
C GLY A 214 -2.25 20.79 14.42
N ASP A 215 -3.37 20.21 13.99
CA ASP A 215 -4.51 19.80 14.83
C ASP A 215 -4.42 18.33 15.28
N TYR A 216 -3.34 17.60 14.94
CA TYR A 216 -2.98 16.36 15.65
C TYR A 216 -2.39 16.70 17.02
N SER A 217 -3.14 17.36 17.90
CA SER A 217 -2.72 17.50 19.28
C SER A 217 -2.72 16.12 19.95
N GLU A 218 -1.64 15.81 20.66
CA GLU A 218 -1.51 14.62 21.53
C GLU A 218 -2.57 14.54 22.65
N ASP A 219 -3.51 15.49 22.69
CA ASP A 219 -4.61 15.58 23.65
C ASP A 219 -5.66 14.48 23.41
N GLY A 220 -5.26 13.22 23.60
CA GLY A 220 -6.15 12.12 23.94
C GLY A 220 -6.54 11.16 22.80
N GLN A 221 -6.10 11.39 21.56
CA GLN A 221 -6.29 10.39 20.51
C GLN A 221 -5.07 9.47 20.45
N THR A 222 -5.05 8.47 21.35
CA THR A 222 -4.13 7.35 21.25
C THR A 222 -4.39 6.63 19.93
N TRP A 223 -3.50 6.84 18.95
CA TRP A 223 -3.40 5.89 17.85
C TRP A 223 -3.09 4.54 18.49
N PRO A 224 -3.84 3.47 18.21
CA PRO A 224 -3.37 2.16 18.57
C PRO A 224 -1.97 2.04 17.95
N ALA A 225 -0.95 1.75 18.75
CA ALA A 225 0.43 1.56 18.27
C ALA A 225 0.57 0.45 17.20
N ALA A 226 -0.56 -0.19 16.86
CA ALA A 226 -0.80 -1.05 15.74
C ALA A 226 -2.06 -0.59 14.99
N ALA A 227 -2.04 0.58 14.34
CA ALA A 227 -2.81 0.75 13.10
C ALA A 227 -2.08 -0.05 12.01
N ILE A 228 -1.97 -1.36 12.22
CA ILE A 228 -1.89 -2.34 11.16
C ILE A 228 -3.04 -1.96 10.24
N GLN A 229 -2.73 -1.52 9.03
CA GLN A 229 -3.70 -1.51 7.96
C GLN A 229 -4.30 -2.92 7.94
N ILE A 230 -5.48 -3.10 8.52
CA ILE A 230 -6.34 -4.24 8.22
C ILE A 230 -6.84 -3.91 6.83
N THR A 231 -5.98 -4.08 5.83
CA THR A 231 -6.46 -4.45 4.51
C THR A 231 -7.34 -5.65 4.78
N LEU A 232 -8.61 -5.54 4.43
CA LEU A 232 -9.51 -6.68 4.39
C LEU A 232 -8.95 -7.62 3.31
N VAL A 233 -7.89 -8.36 3.64
CA VAL A 233 -7.46 -9.50 2.85
C VAL A 233 -8.61 -10.49 3.03
N VAL A 234 -9.46 -10.58 2.02
CA VAL A 234 -10.31 -11.75 1.85
C VAL A 234 -9.34 -12.89 1.57
N VAL A 235 -8.78 -13.48 2.64
CA VAL A 235 -7.96 -14.68 2.58
C VAL A 235 -8.93 -15.81 2.24
N LEU A 236 -9.10 -16.07 0.95
CA LEU A 236 -9.70 -17.31 0.46
C LEU A 236 -8.63 -18.43 0.35
N ALA A 237 -7.63 -18.43 1.24
CA ALA A 237 -6.51 -19.37 1.20
C ALA A 237 -6.80 -20.76 1.83
N ALA A 238 -8.08 -21.12 2.03
CA ALA A 238 -8.44 -22.45 2.57
C ALA A 238 -9.21 -23.37 1.58
N ALA A 239 -9.50 -22.94 0.36
CA ALA A 239 -10.32 -23.73 -0.58
C ALA A 239 -9.56 -24.48 -1.69
N VAL A 240 -8.25 -24.23 -1.87
CA VAL A 240 -7.50 -24.81 -3.00
C VAL A 240 -7.03 -26.27 -2.78
N PRO A 241 -6.71 -26.77 -1.57
CA PRO A 241 -6.37 -28.19 -1.41
C PRO A 241 -7.57 -29.15 -1.54
N ALA A 242 -8.81 -28.67 -1.35
CA ALA A 242 -10.01 -29.50 -1.38
C ALA A 242 -10.53 -29.77 -2.81
N ALA A 243 -10.37 -28.85 -3.74
CA ALA A 243 -10.84 -29.02 -5.12
C ALA A 243 -10.02 -30.08 -5.90
N MET A 244 -8.73 -30.23 -5.62
CA MET A 244 -7.89 -31.27 -6.25
C MET A 244 -8.11 -32.67 -5.66
N THR A 245 -8.51 -32.81 -4.38
CA THR A 245 -8.83 -34.12 -3.79
C THR A 245 -10.19 -34.65 -4.26
N VAL A 246 -11.19 -33.78 -4.43
CA VAL A 246 -12.52 -34.20 -4.89
C VAL A 246 -12.49 -34.63 -6.37
N SER A 247 -11.75 -33.94 -7.22
CA SER A 247 -11.61 -34.30 -8.64
C SER A 247 -10.79 -35.59 -8.84
N ALA A 248 -9.78 -35.85 -8.01
CA ALA A 248 -9.04 -37.12 -8.00
C ALA A 248 -9.90 -38.32 -7.52
N LEU A 249 -10.77 -38.11 -6.52
CA LEU A 249 -11.70 -39.14 -6.03
C LEU A 249 -12.81 -39.47 -7.04
N ARG A 250 -13.31 -38.48 -7.78
CA ARG A 250 -14.36 -38.68 -8.80
C ARG A 250 -13.86 -39.51 -9.99
N ARG A 251 -12.62 -39.29 -10.45
CA ARG A 251 -11.98 -40.11 -11.51
C ARG A 251 -11.77 -41.56 -11.09
N ARG A 252 -11.37 -41.81 -9.83
CA ARG A 252 -11.21 -43.18 -9.29
C ARG A 252 -12.54 -43.93 -9.18
N ARG A 253 -13.65 -43.24 -8.91
CA ARG A 253 -14.98 -43.86 -8.80
C ARG A 253 -15.56 -44.24 -10.17
N GLN A 254 -15.32 -43.43 -11.20
CA GLN A 254 -15.75 -43.73 -12.58
C GLN A 254 -14.94 -44.89 -13.21
N ALA A 255 -13.67 -45.04 -12.86
CA ALA A 255 -12.83 -46.15 -13.34
C ALA A 255 -13.19 -47.52 -12.73
N ARG A 256 -13.94 -47.57 -11.61
CA ARG A 256 -14.39 -48.82 -10.97
C ARG A 256 -15.78 -49.28 -11.41
N LEU A 257 -16.51 -48.45 -12.15
CA LEU A 257 -17.85 -48.74 -12.65
C LEU A 257 -17.85 -49.14 -14.14
N ARG A 258 -16.67 -49.25 -14.75
CA ARG A 258 -16.43 -49.87 -16.05
C ARG A 258 -15.71 -51.18 -15.83
#